data_AF-A0A170U1A9-F1
#
_entry.id   AF-A0A170U1A9-F1
#
_cell.length_a   1.000
_cell.length_b   1.000
_cell.length_c   1.000
_cell.angle_alpha   90.00
_cell.angle_beta   90.00
_cell.angle_gamma   90.00
#
_symmetry.space_group_name_H-M   'P 1'
#
loop_
_entity.id
_entity.type
_entity.pdbx_description
1 polymer ?
#
loop_
_entity_poly.entity_id
_entity_poly.type
_entity_poly.pdbx_seq_one_letter_code
_entity_poly.pdbx_strand_id
1 'polypeptide(L)'
;VISVSDDRTVRVWLKRDTGQYWPSICHYMSAAASALFYRRETRQLFVGLDNGTISVYKLAEDYNRLNHVRDYLAHQARVTNIHFCFGL
;
A
#
# COMPACT_ATOMS: atom_id res chain seq x y z
N VAL A 1 -1.36 -11.33 -1.07
CA VAL A 1 -0.37 -10.68 -0.19
C VAL A 1 -0.08 -9.31 -0.77
N ILE A 2 0.00 -8.28 0.08
CA ILE A 2 0.46 -6.95 -0.31
C ILE A 2 1.77 -6.71 0.44
N SER A 3 2.80 -6.29 -0.27
CA SER A 3 4.11 -5.98 0.31
C SER A 3 4.58 -4.61 -0.13
N VAL A 4 5.33 -3.94 0.73
CA VAL A 4 6.02 -2.68 0.46
C VAL A 4 7.51 -2.86 0.73
N SER A 5 8.35 -2.09 0.05
CA SER A 5 9.80 -2.22 0.13
C SER A 5 10.51 -0.87 -0.06
N ASP A 6 11.73 -0.79 0.46
CA ASP A 6 12.60 0.38 0.31
C ASP A 6 13.12 0.58 -1.13
N ASP A 7 13.00 -0.45 -1.98
CA ASP A 7 13.14 -0.38 -3.45
C ASP A 7 12.06 0.47 -4.14
N ARG A 8 11.22 1.15 -3.36
CA ARG A 8 10.10 2.02 -3.77
C ARG A 8 8.96 1.24 -4.44
N THR A 9 8.84 -0.07 -4.23
CA THR A 9 7.74 -0.84 -4.80
C THR A 9 6.64 -1.17 -3.80
N VAL A 10 5.41 -1.13 -4.30
CA VAL A 10 4.24 -1.79 -3.71
C VAL A 10 3.87 -2.94 -4.62
N ARG A 11 3.81 -4.15 -4.07
CA ARG A 11 3.53 -5.36 -4.83
C ARG A 11 2.31 -6.09 -4.32
N VAL A 12 1.51 -6.60 -5.24
CA VAL A 12 0.35 -7.43 -4.95
C VAL A 12 0.54 -8.80 -5.57
N TRP A 13 0.33 -9.84 -4.75
CA TRP A 13 0.49 -11.24 -5.12
C TRP A 13 -0.79 -12.02 -4.87
N LEU A 14 -1.22 -12.79 -5.85
CA LEU A 14 -2.38 -13.66 -5.76
C LEU A 14 -1.97 -15.07 -5.34
N LYS A 15 -2.57 -15.58 -4.25
CA LYS A 15 -2.36 -16.96 -3.81
C LYS A 15 -3.21 -17.88 -4.68
N ARG A 16 -2.60 -18.93 -5.25
CA ARG A 16 -3.30 -20.01 -5.96
C ARG A 16 -3.66 -21.14 -5.00
N ASP A 17 -4.54 -22.03 -5.46
CA ASP A 17 -4.95 -23.22 -4.71
C ASP A 17 -3.77 -24.16 -4.42
N THR A 18 -2.74 -24.14 -5.27
CA THR A 18 -1.47 -24.85 -5.08
C THR A 18 -0.59 -24.26 -3.98
N GLY A 19 -0.99 -23.15 -3.36
CA GLY A 19 -0.19 -22.42 -2.38
C GLY A 19 0.83 -21.45 -2.99
N GLN A 20 1.08 -21.53 -4.30
CA GLN A 20 2.00 -20.63 -4.99
C GLN A 20 1.43 -19.21 -5.12
N TYR A 21 2.30 -18.21 -5.02
CA TYR A 21 1.95 -16.81 -5.24
C TYR A 21 2.34 -16.36 -6.65
N TRP A 22 1.40 -15.73 -7.35
CA TRP A 22 1.61 -15.14 -8.67
C TRP A 22 1.70 -13.62 -8.56
N PRO A 23 2.65 -12.96 -9.25
CA PRO A 23 2.73 -11.51 -9.28
C PRO A 23 1.49 -10.95 -10.00
N SER A 24 0.91 -9.89 -9.45
CA SER A 24 -0.22 -9.20 -10.05
C SER A 24 0.02 -7.72 -10.25
N ILE A 25 0.65 -7.04 -9.28
CA ILE A 25 0.98 -5.61 -9.37
C ILE A 25 2.42 -5.38 -8.94
N CYS A 26 3.12 -4.50 -9.66
CA CYS A 26 4.36 -3.86 -9.22
C CYS A 26 4.23 -2.35 -9.50
N HIS A 27 3.89 -1.60 -8.46
CA HIS A 27 3.66 -0.16 -8.54
C HIS A 27 4.84 0.59 -7.91
N TYR A 28 5.37 1.60 -8.61
CA TYR A 28 6.48 2.41 -8.11
C TYR A 28 5.98 3.64 -7.36
N MET A 29 6.59 3.89 -6.21
CA MET A 29 6.33 5.02 -5.33
C MET A 29 7.32 6.15 -5.61
N SER A 30 6.95 7.37 -5.23
CA SER A 30 7.82 8.55 -5.36
C SER A 30 9.02 8.52 -4.41
N ALA A 31 8.93 7.76 -3.32
CA ALA A 31 9.99 7.60 -2.32
C ALA A 31 9.95 6.19 -1.68
N ALA A 32 10.88 5.86 -0.79
CA ALA A 32 10.96 4.50 -0.23
C ALA A 32 9.74 4.18 0.64
N ALA A 33 9.08 3.04 0.38
CA ALA A 33 7.90 2.65 1.14
C ALA A 33 8.32 2.04 2.48
N SER A 34 7.64 2.42 3.56
CA SER A 34 8.10 2.18 4.93
C SER A 34 7.00 1.70 5.89
N ALA A 35 5.73 2.00 5.59
CA ALA A 35 4.58 1.51 6.34
C ALA A 35 3.43 1.15 5.39
N LEU A 36 2.55 0.26 5.82
CA LEU A 36 1.44 -0.25 5.02
C LEU A 36 0.22 -0.52 5.90
N PHE A 37 -0.95 -0.07 5.45
CA PHE A 37 -2.23 -0.55 5.97
C PHE A 37 -3.22 -0.76 4.83
N TYR A 38 -3.88 -1.93 4.81
CA TYR A 38 -4.92 -2.23 3.83
C TYR A 38 -6.28 -2.35 4.52
N ARG A 39 -7.23 -1.50 4.13
CA ARG A 39 -8.62 -1.55 4.58
C ARG A 39 -9.44 -2.38 3.60
N ARG A 40 -9.83 -3.59 4.01
CA ARG A 40 -10.53 -4.55 3.14
C ARG A 40 -11.90 -4.05 2.69
N GLU A 41 -12.65 -3.41 3.58
CA GLU A 41 -14.04 -3.01 3.34
C GLU A 41 -14.15 -1.98 2.21
N THR A 42 -13.22 -1.02 2.18
CA THR A 42 -13.19 0.05 1.16
C THR A 42 -12.18 -0.21 0.04
N ARG A 43 -11.39 -1.28 0.16
CA ARG A 43 -10.25 -1.63 -0.71
C ARG A 43 -9.22 -0.52 -0.81
N GLN A 44 -9.08 0.28 0.24
CA GLN A 44 -8.09 1.34 0.31
C GLN A 44 -6.76 0.80 0.83
N LEU A 45 -5.69 1.14 0.13
CA LEU A 45 -4.32 0.87 0.52
C LEU A 45 -3.65 2.17 0.92
N PHE A 46 -3.12 2.23 2.13
CA PHE A 46 -2.36 3.35 2.66
C PHE A 46 -0.90 2.93 2.72
N VAL A 47 -0.03 3.75 2.15
CA VAL A 47 1.40 3.48 2.07
C VAL A 47 2.15 4.68 2.60
N GLY A 48 2.88 4.48 3.70
CA GLY A 48 3.74 5.49 4.30
C GLY A 48 5.11 5.49 3.64
N LEU A 49 5.63 6.68 3.36
CA LEU A 49 6.91 6.88 2.69
C LEU A 49 7.99 7.42 3.65
N ASP A 50 9.25 7.22 3.29
CA ASP A 50 10.41 7.72 4.02
C ASP A 50 10.49 9.25 4.08
N ASN A 51 9.86 9.95 3.13
CA ASN A 51 9.75 11.41 3.10
C ASN A 51 8.56 11.97 3.93
N GLY A 52 7.83 11.12 4.65
CA GLY A 52 6.70 11.51 5.49
C GLY A 52 5.35 11.63 4.79
N THR A 53 5.30 11.35 3.48
CA THR A 53 4.05 11.28 2.73
C THR A 53 3.29 9.99 3.04
N ILE A 54 1.96 10.05 3.13
CA ILE A 54 1.08 8.89 3.09
C ILE A 54 0.31 8.91 1.77
N SER A 55 0.61 7.98 0.88
CA SER A 55 -0.10 7.80 -0.39
C SER A 55 -1.24 6.81 -0.24
N VAL A 56 -2.41 7.17 -0.76
CA VAL A 56 -3.62 6.34 -0.71
C VAL A 56 -3.98 5.88 -2.10
N TYR A 57 -4.26 4.59 -2.22
CA TYR A 57 -4.70 3.94 -3.44
C TYR A 57 -6.00 3.18 -3.21
N LYS A 58 -6.72 2.89 -4.29
CA LYS A 58 -7.83 1.95 -4.33
C LYS A 58 -7.45 0.75 -5.17
N LEU A 59 -7.47 -0.44 -4.56
CA LEU A 59 -7.18 -1.71 -5.22
C LEU A 59 -8.43 -2.17 -5.99
N ALA A 60 -8.26 -2.49 -7.27
CA ALA A 60 -9.33 -3.04 -8.10
C ALA A 60 -9.80 -4.41 -7.57
N GLU A 61 -11.05 -4.77 -7.88
CA GLU A 61 -11.69 -5.98 -7.33
C GLU A 61 -11.01 -7.28 -7.80
N ASP A 62 -10.42 -7.24 -8.98
CA ASP A 62 -9.64 -8.31 -9.60
C ASP A 62 -8.17 -8.31 -9.15
N TYR A 63 -7.78 -7.38 -8.27
CA TYR A 63 -6.45 -7.19 -7.70
C TYR A 63 -5.34 -6.91 -8.73
N ASN A 64 -5.67 -6.46 -9.95
CA ASN A 64 -4.67 -6.22 -11.00
C ASN A 64 -4.25 -4.75 -11.18
N ARG A 65 -4.87 -3.82 -10.45
CA ARG A 65 -4.64 -2.38 -10.59
C ARG A 65 -4.73 -1.65 -9.26
N LEU A 66 -3.77 -0.77 -9.03
CA LEU A 66 -3.81 0.24 -7.97
C LEU A 66 -4.12 1.60 -8.60
N ASN A 67 -5.24 2.20 -8.22
CA ASN A 67 -5.60 3.55 -8.67
C ASN A 67 -5.21 4.53 -7.57
N HIS A 68 -4.41 5.54 -7.88
CA HIS A 68 -4.08 6.60 -6.93
C HIS A 68 -5.36 7.36 -6.55
N VAL A 69 -5.49 7.65 -5.26
CA VAL A 69 -6.61 8.42 -4.70
C VAL A 69 -6.12 9.80 -4.29
N ARG A 70 -5.08 9.85 -3.45
CA ARG A 70 -4.46 11.10 -2.99
C ARG A 70 -3.18 10.84 -2.20
N ASP A 71 -2.43 11.92 -1.98
CA ASP A 71 -1.33 11.97 -1.03
C ASP A 71 -1.66 12.89 0.15
N TYR A 72 -1.18 12.51 1.33
CA TYR A 72 -1.17 13.33 2.54
C TYR A 72 0.27 13.67 2.90
N LEU A 73 0.61 14.96 2.97
CA LEU A 73 1.87 15.44 3.53
C LEU A 73 1.78 15.40 5.06
N ALA A 74 1.78 14.19 5.62
CA ALA A 74 1.37 13.95 7.00
C ALA A 74 2.51 14.15 8.02
N HIS A 75 3.76 13.89 7.62
CA HIS A 75 4.92 13.99 8.49
C HIS A 75 6.08 14.72 7.77
N GLN A 76 7.03 15.24 8.55
CA GLN A 76 8.28 15.81 8.02
C GLN A 76 9.40 14.77 7.86
N ALA A 77 9.18 13.55 8.36
CA ALA A 77 10.14 12.46 8.35
C ALA A 77 9.41 11.13 8.10
N ARG A 78 10.18 10.04 7.98
CA ARG A 78 9.69 8.68 7.67
C ARG A 78 8.43 8.32 8.46
N VAL A 79 7.41 7.88 7.73
CA VAL A 79 6.23 7.26 8.33
C VAL A 79 6.62 5.90 8.90
N THR A 80 6.51 5.73 10.21
CA THR A 80 6.93 4.48 10.89
C THR A 80 5.81 3.46 11.01
N ASN A 81 4.56 3.91 11.07
CA ASN A 81 3.41 3.02 11.16
C ASN A 81 2.12 3.70 10.65
N ILE A 82 1.17 2.89 10.19
CA ILE A 82 -0.19 3.31 9.82
C ILE A 82 -1.14 2.28 10.40
N HIS A 83 -2.10 2.74 11.21
CA HIS A 83 -3.15 1.90 11.79
C HIS A 83 -4.51 2.56 11.61
N PHE A 84 -5.53 1.74 11.40
CA PHE A 84 -6.92 2.20 11.45
C PHE A 84 -7.41 2.18 12.89
N CYS A 85 -8.19 3.21 13.25
CA CYS A 85 -8.87 3.30 14.54
C CYS A 85 -10.33 3.71 14.30
N PHE A 86 -11.26 3.14 15.08
CA PHE A 86 -12.61 3.68 15.19
C PHE A 86 -12.55 4.90 16.11
N GLY A 87 -13.08 6.04 15.67
CA GLY A 87 -13.24 7.19 16.55
C GLY A 87 -14.21 6.83 17.68
N LEU A 88 -13.80 7.09 18.91
CA LEU A 88 -14.70 7.19 20.06
C LEU A 88 -15.49 8.50 19.99
#